data_AF-A0ABD3FFV2-F1
#
_entry.id   AF-A0ABD3FFV2-F1
#
_cell.length_a   1.000
_cell.length_b   1.000
_cell.length_c   1.000
_cell.angle_alpha   90.00
_cell.angle_beta   90.00
_cell.angle_gamma   90.00
#
_symmetry.space_group_name_H-M   'P 1'
#
loop_
_entity.id
_entity.type
_entity.pdbx_description
1 polymer ?
#
loop_
_entity_poly.entity_id
_entity_poly.type
_entity_poly.pdbx_seq_one_letter_code
_entity_poly.pdbx_strand_id
1 'polypeptide(L)'
;MFEEDLPAQFMLYFTEDSQPGDDQEYVETLKTDLVQLCGVYQREHPSRAYLKTLNQMSSFDKNLKAGKPGVDLDVAVQVGFRVMDFDSYGILSETLEPFQDIRAAEKIIQEEWEEYEQSPKKKDVRCGNLRCTVRLGPMIADFHDMKFSTEVVKEMETMIQENARFSQVNLQTFIDPELKKKEQKVVYSRMMATIFNTTRRELAHVLKSGDSGVVQVYPTTEPLQLGTVHVGCSSLLSPREVEALCSGMVVSQTTTKLSMFLGIYPHSE
;
A
#
# COMPACT_ATOMS: atom_id res chain seq x y z
N MET A 1 16.19 5.75 -28.52
CA MET A 1 16.39 5.46 -27.09
C MET A 1 15.32 6.28 -26.39
N PHE A 2 14.22 5.64 -25.96
CA PHE A 2 13.19 6.32 -25.19
C PHE A 2 13.64 6.19 -23.73
N GLU A 3 14.15 7.27 -23.15
CA GLU A 3 14.18 7.39 -21.70
C GLU A 3 12.72 7.46 -21.27
N GLU A 4 12.20 6.35 -20.72
CA GLU A 4 10.95 6.41 -19.96
C GLU A 4 11.27 7.12 -18.65
N ASP A 5 10.69 8.31 -18.46
CA ASP A 5 10.66 8.97 -17.15
C ASP A 5 9.85 8.08 -16.19
N LEU A 6 10.52 7.15 -15.53
CA LEU A 6 9.92 6.33 -14.50
C LEU A 6 9.77 7.19 -13.23
N PRO A 7 8.55 7.45 -12.76
CA PRO A 7 8.34 8.19 -11.52
C PRO A 7 8.98 7.42 -10.36
N ALA A 8 9.73 8.13 -9.51
CA ALA A 8 10.31 7.55 -8.32
C ALA A 8 9.20 7.02 -7.38
N GLN A 9 9.30 5.75 -6.99
CA GLN A 9 8.40 5.11 -6.03
C GLN A 9 9.14 4.93 -4.70
N PHE A 10 8.52 5.41 -3.62
CA PHE A 10 9.08 5.34 -2.28
C PHE A 10 8.26 4.37 -1.43
N MET A 11 8.95 3.44 -0.77
CA MET A 11 8.35 2.50 0.17
C MET A 11 8.92 2.74 1.56
N LEU A 12 8.05 2.73 2.58
CA LEU A 12 8.40 2.85 3.97
C LEU A 12 8.32 1.51 4.68
N TYR A 13 9.35 1.23 5.47
CA TYR A 13 9.42 0.10 6.39
C TYR A 13 9.65 0.66 7.79
N PHE A 14 8.80 0.24 8.73
CA PHE A 14 8.85 0.65 10.14
C PHE A 14 9.11 -0.60 10.97
N THR A 15 10.37 -0.87 11.24
CA THR A 15 10.80 -2.11 11.89
C THR A 15 11.66 -1.81 13.09
N GLU A 16 11.59 -2.65 14.11
CA GLU A 16 12.51 -2.55 15.24
C GLU A 16 13.94 -2.86 14.80
N ASP A 17 14.91 -2.20 15.44
CA ASP A 17 16.32 -2.52 15.28
C ASP A 17 16.58 -3.86 15.98
N SER A 18 16.54 -4.96 15.23
CA SER A 18 16.83 -6.31 15.73
C SER A 18 18.31 -6.67 15.52
N GLN A 19 18.86 -7.55 16.37
CA GLN A 19 20.22 -8.04 16.15
C GLN A 19 20.26 -8.99 14.93
N PRO A 20 21.42 -9.17 14.28
CA PRO A 20 21.54 -10.15 13.20
C PRO A 20 21.14 -11.55 13.70
N GLY A 21 20.02 -12.08 13.19
CA GLY A 21 19.46 -13.38 13.56
C GLY A 21 18.19 -13.33 14.43
N ASP A 22 17.76 -12.14 14.84
CA ASP A 22 16.46 -11.92 15.49
C ASP A 22 15.38 -11.61 14.44
N ASP A 23 14.14 -12.03 14.74
CA ASP A 23 12.99 -11.76 13.89
C ASP A 23 12.78 -10.25 13.73
N GLN A 24 12.59 -9.80 12.49
CA GLN A 24 12.32 -8.39 12.21
C GLN A 24 10.84 -8.10 12.48
N GLU A 25 10.54 -7.35 13.53
CA GLU A 25 9.18 -7.00 13.90
C GLU A 25 8.82 -5.56 13.49
N TYR A 26 7.53 -5.28 13.35
CA TYR A 26 7.06 -3.91 13.21
C TYR A 26 7.23 -3.16 14.53
N VAL A 27 7.59 -1.88 14.46
CA VAL A 27 7.64 -1.03 15.67
C VAL A 27 6.25 -0.94 16.32
N GLU A 28 6.18 -1.00 17.65
CA GLU A 28 4.93 -0.85 18.39
C GLU A 28 4.21 0.49 18.10
N THR A 29 4.97 1.50 17.68
CA THR A 29 4.47 2.86 17.38
C THR A 29 4.00 3.04 15.93
N LEU A 30 3.91 1.97 15.12
CA LEU A 30 3.66 2.02 13.67
C LEU A 30 2.55 2.99 13.27
N LYS A 31 1.37 2.87 13.89
CA LYS A 31 0.23 3.77 13.62
C LYS A 31 0.57 5.23 13.89
N THR A 32 1.17 5.51 15.04
CA THR A 32 1.49 6.88 15.47
C THR A 32 2.57 7.49 14.58
N ASP A 33 3.59 6.72 14.21
CA ASP A 33 4.68 7.18 13.36
C ASP A 33 4.20 7.46 11.93
N LEU A 34 3.30 6.61 11.40
CA LEU A 34 2.64 6.86 10.12
C LEU A 34 1.83 8.16 10.13
N VAL A 35 1.01 8.38 11.16
CA VAL A 35 0.22 9.60 11.33
C VAL A 35 1.14 10.82 11.43
N GLN A 36 2.20 10.75 12.23
CA GLN A 36 3.12 11.86 12.40
C GLN A 36 3.88 12.21 11.11
N LEU A 37 4.29 11.20 10.34
CA LEU A 37 5.05 11.39 9.10
C LEU A 37 4.17 11.84 7.92
N CYS A 38 2.99 11.25 7.77
CA CYS A 38 2.14 11.42 6.58
C CYS A 38 0.92 12.32 6.83
N GLY A 39 0.59 12.61 8.09
CA GLY A 39 -0.46 13.54 8.49
C GLY A 39 -0.01 15.01 8.40
N VAL A 40 -0.74 15.88 9.09
CA VAL A 40 -0.54 17.34 8.97
C VAL A 40 0.58 17.87 9.87
N TYR A 41 1.07 17.05 10.80
CA TYR A 41 2.12 17.42 11.74
C TYR A 41 3.37 17.98 11.05
N GLN A 42 3.79 17.38 9.93
CA GLN A 42 4.91 17.86 9.11
C GLN A 42 4.75 19.31 8.60
N ARG A 43 3.50 19.79 8.44
CA ARG A 43 3.20 21.17 8.00
C ARG A 43 3.04 22.12 9.17
N GLU A 44 2.43 21.67 10.27
CA GLU A 44 2.17 22.52 11.43
C GLU A 44 3.39 22.66 12.35
N HIS A 45 4.23 21.63 12.41
CA HIS A 45 5.36 21.52 13.33
C HIS A 45 6.68 21.12 12.64
N PRO A 46 7.10 21.76 11.53
CA PRO A 46 8.34 21.43 10.86
C PRO A 46 9.55 21.70 11.76
N SER A 47 10.47 20.73 11.84
CA SER A 47 11.70 20.90 12.63
C SER A 47 12.63 21.95 12.01
N ARG A 48 13.46 22.60 12.84
CA ARG A 48 14.44 23.58 12.35
C ARG A 48 15.47 22.96 11.40
N ALA A 49 15.88 21.72 11.67
CA ALA A 49 16.80 20.98 10.83
C ALA A 49 16.20 20.72 9.44
N TYR A 50 14.94 20.27 9.39
CA TYR A 50 14.20 20.05 8.16
C TYR A 50 14.07 21.34 7.33
N LEU A 51 13.66 22.44 7.94
CA LEU A 51 13.57 23.74 7.26
C LEU A 51 14.91 24.23 6.73
N LYS A 52 16.00 24.01 7.47
CA LYS A 52 17.36 24.34 7.03
C LYS A 52 17.74 23.54 5.79
N THR A 53 17.45 22.24 5.76
CA THR A 53 17.72 21.36 4.62
C THR A 53 16.92 21.77 3.38
N LEU A 54 15.62 22.05 3.52
CA LEU A 54 14.80 22.53 2.41
C LEU A 54 15.28 23.86 1.83
N ASN A 55 15.74 24.78 2.67
CA ASN A 55 16.32 26.05 2.21
C ASN A 55 17.64 25.83 1.45
N GLN A 56 18.47 24.88 1.91
CA GLN A 56 19.68 24.50 1.19
C GLN A 56 19.35 23.89 -0.17
N MET A 57 18.39 22.95 -0.24
CA MET A 57 17.91 22.36 -1.50
C MET A 57 17.39 23.43 -2.47
N SER A 58 16.55 24.35 -1.97
CA SER A 58 15.99 25.44 -2.78
C SER A 58 17.08 26.33 -3.38
N SER A 59 18.21 26.52 -2.69
CA SER A 59 19.31 27.36 -3.17
C SER A 59 20.04 26.81 -4.40
N PHE A 60 19.93 25.50 -4.67
CA PHE A 60 20.51 24.86 -5.84
C PHE A 60 19.60 24.94 -7.07
N ASP A 61 18.30 25.15 -6.89
CA ASP A 61 17.34 25.21 -7.99
C ASP A 61 17.21 26.65 -8.52
N LYS A 62 17.52 26.83 -9.80
CA LYS A 62 17.44 28.13 -10.47
C LYS A 62 16.00 28.66 -10.58
N ASN A 63 15.01 27.78 -10.47
CA ASN A 63 13.58 28.08 -10.53
C ASN A 63 13.01 28.49 -9.16
N LEU A 64 13.70 28.21 -8.06
CA LEU A 64 13.31 28.55 -6.69
C LEU A 64 14.08 29.78 -6.17
N LYS A 65 13.97 30.90 -6.90
CA LYS A 65 14.60 32.18 -6.51
C LYS A 65 13.58 33.18 -5.97
N ALA A 66 14.07 34.22 -5.31
CA ALA A 66 13.23 35.34 -4.85
C ALA A 66 12.37 35.90 -6.01
N GLY A 67 11.07 36.00 -5.78
CA GLY A 67 10.09 36.45 -6.77
C GLY A 67 9.53 35.36 -7.69
N LYS A 68 10.02 34.11 -7.60
CA LYS A 68 9.40 32.95 -8.25
C LYS A 68 8.37 32.29 -7.33
N PRO A 69 7.34 31.62 -7.87
CA PRO A 69 6.39 30.86 -7.07
C PRO A 69 7.12 29.87 -6.14
N GLY A 70 6.59 29.69 -4.93
CA GLY A 70 7.01 28.58 -4.08
C GLY A 70 6.56 27.25 -4.70
N VAL A 71 7.27 26.17 -4.38
CA VAL A 71 6.91 24.82 -4.84
C VAL A 71 6.54 23.97 -3.63
N ASP A 72 5.38 23.32 -3.73
CA ASP A 72 4.95 22.28 -2.80
C ASP A 72 5.11 20.93 -3.49
N LEU A 73 6.02 20.10 -2.98
CA LEU A 73 6.24 18.74 -3.47
C LEU A 73 5.40 17.78 -2.65
N ASP A 74 4.53 17.04 -3.31
CA ASP A 74 3.87 15.88 -2.73
C ASP A 74 4.70 14.63 -3.07
N VAL A 75 5.34 14.04 -2.04
CA VAL A 75 6.06 12.78 -2.14
C VAL A 75 5.15 11.70 -1.59
N ALA A 76 4.44 10.96 -2.44
CA ALA A 76 3.68 9.84 -1.92
C ALA A 76 4.55 8.62 -1.70
N VAL A 77 4.26 7.96 -0.59
CA VAL A 77 4.96 6.81 -0.05
C VAL A 77 3.96 5.67 0.11
N GLN A 78 4.41 4.45 -0.11
CA GLN A 78 3.64 3.26 0.18
C GLN A 78 4.18 2.60 1.44
N VAL A 79 3.29 2.03 2.24
CA VAL A 79 3.66 1.16 3.36
C VAL A 79 3.29 -0.27 3.02
N GLY A 80 4.21 -1.19 3.26
CA GLY A 80 3.97 -2.61 3.07
C GLY A 80 3.57 -3.27 4.39
N PHE A 81 2.41 -3.92 4.39
CA PHE A 81 2.16 -5.06 5.26
C PHE A 81 2.81 -6.28 4.60
N ARG A 82 3.81 -6.88 5.24
CA ARG A 82 4.45 -8.10 4.77
C ARG A 82 4.85 -8.94 5.97
N VAL A 83 4.90 -10.24 5.77
CA VAL A 83 5.62 -11.11 6.68
C VAL A 83 7.11 -10.80 6.54
N MET A 84 7.75 -10.39 7.64
CA MET A 84 9.13 -9.90 7.64
C MET A 84 10.17 -11.02 7.87
N ASP A 85 9.72 -12.28 8.02
CA ASP A 85 10.57 -13.44 8.23
C ASP A 85 10.55 -14.37 7.01
N PHE A 86 11.74 -14.67 6.49
CA PHE A 86 11.98 -15.65 5.42
C PHE A 86 12.62 -16.95 5.94
N ASP A 87 13.11 -16.97 7.17
CA ASP A 87 13.94 -18.05 7.71
C ASP A 87 13.15 -19.02 8.61
N SER A 88 11.97 -18.64 9.13
CA SER A 88 11.09 -19.58 9.84
C SER A 88 9.84 -19.98 9.04
N TYR A 89 10.00 -21.01 8.20
CA TYR A 89 8.90 -21.76 7.56
C TYR A 89 7.92 -22.44 8.56
N GLY A 90 7.93 -22.07 9.85
CA GLY A 90 7.21 -22.75 10.92
C GLY A 90 6.38 -21.87 11.86
N ILE A 91 6.65 -20.57 11.96
CA ILE A 91 5.97 -19.69 12.93
C ILE A 91 5.78 -18.29 12.32
N LEU A 92 5.19 -18.22 11.12
CA LEU A 92 4.69 -16.93 10.65
C LEU A 92 3.50 -16.56 11.52
N SER A 93 3.70 -15.59 12.42
CA SER A 93 2.65 -15.15 13.31
C SER A 93 1.48 -14.63 12.46
N GLU A 94 0.27 -15.06 12.80
CA GLU A 94 -0.96 -14.49 12.23
C GLU A 94 -1.21 -13.07 12.80
N THR A 95 -0.15 -12.32 13.10
CA THR A 95 -0.26 -10.99 13.69
C THR A 95 -0.73 -10.02 12.60
N LEU A 96 -2.02 -9.78 12.60
CA LEU A 96 -2.70 -8.82 11.71
C LEU A 96 -2.71 -7.41 12.29
N GLU A 97 -2.13 -7.19 13.48
CA GLU A 97 -2.09 -5.87 14.12
C GLU A 97 -1.42 -4.80 13.23
N PRO A 98 -0.27 -5.05 12.57
CA PRO A 98 0.30 -4.05 11.65
C PRO A 98 -0.62 -3.73 10.48
N PHE A 99 -1.37 -4.71 9.98
CA PHE A 99 -2.34 -4.52 8.90
C PHE A 99 -3.48 -3.60 9.35
N GLN A 100 -3.99 -3.81 10.56
CA GLN A 100 -5.02 -2.98 11.19
C GLN A 100 -4.51 -1.57 11.52
N ASP A 101 -3.27 -1.45 12.01
CA ASP A 101 -2.66 -0.18 12.38
C ASP A 101 -2.40 0.72 11.17
N ILE A 102 -1.94 0.14 10.04
CA ILE A 102 -1.81 0.87 8.78
C ILE A 102 -3.17 1.44 8.35
N ARG A 103 -4.25 0.63 8.43
CA ARG A 103 -5.59 1.09 8.08
C ARG A 103 -6.11 2.18 9.01
N ALA A 104 -5.88 2.03 10.31
CA ALA A 104 -6.27 3.04 11.29
C ALA A 104 -5.53 4.36 11.06
N ALA A 105 -4.22 4.31 10.78
CA ALA A 105 -3.43 5.47 10.43
C ALA A 105 -3.97 6.16 9.16
N GLU A 106 -4.30 5.40 8.11
CA GLU A 106 -4.86 5.95 6.88
C GLU A 106 -6.13 6.78 7.12
N LYS A 107 -7.06 6.28 7.95
CA LYS A 107 -8.29 7.01 8.30
C LYS A 107 -7.99 8.32 9.03
N ILE A 108 -7.12 8.26 10.05
CA ILE A 108 -6.73 9.45 10.83
C ILE A 108 -6.04 10.48 9.93
N ILE A 109 -5.09 10.06 9.10
CA ILE A 109 -4.37 10.93 8.17
C ILE A 109 -5.35 11.61 7.21
N GLN A 110 -6.31 10.85 6.67
CA GLN A 110 -7.33 11.41 5.78
C GLN A 110 -8.16 12.49 6.48
N GLU A 111 -8.67 12.20 7.68
CA GLU A 111 -9.44 13.16 8.49
C GLU A 111 -8.61 14.42 8.81
N GLU A 112 -7.36 14.28 9.26
CA GLU A 112 -6.46 15.41 9.55
C GLU A 112 -6.26 16.31 8.31
N TRP A 113 -6.05 15.71 7.14
CA TRP A 113 -5.88 16.46 5.90
C TRP A 113 -7.16 17.16 5.46
N GLU A 114 -8.31 16.49 5.56
CA GLU A 114 -9.62 17.09 5.23
C GLU A 114 -9.91 18.30 6.11
N GLU A 115 -9.63 18.22 7.41
CA GLU A 115 -9.75 19.33 8.35
C GLU A 115 -8.76 20.46 8.04
N TYR A 116 -7.49 20.13 7.78
CA TYR A 116 -6.45 21.12 7.49
C TYR A 116 -6.71 21.88 6.19
N GLU A 117 -7.18 21.20 5.14
CA GLU A 117 -7.46 21.83 3.84
C GLU A 117 -8.65 22.81 3.92
N GLN A 118 -9.59 22.58 4.85
CA GLN A 118 -10.71 23.47 5.14
C GLN A 118 -10.37 24.57 6.17
N SER A 119 -9.21 24.45 6.83
CA SER A 119 -8.81 25.33 7.92
C SER A 119 -8.22 26.66 7.41
N PRO A 120 -8.51 27.79 8.09
CA PRO A 120 -7.82 29.06 7.83
C PRO A 120 -6.32 29.01 8.18
N LYS A 121 -5.84 27.95 8.85
CA LYS A 121 -4.42 27.72 9.12
C LYS A 121 -3.63 27.26 7.89
N LYS A 122 -4.30 26.86 6.80
CA LYS A 122 -3.64 26.47 5.56
C LYS A 122 -2.78 27.63 5.06
N LYS A 123 -1.50 27.34 4.85
CA LYS A 123 -0.51 28.31 4.36
C LYS A 123 0.02 27.88 3.01
N ASP A 124 0.01 28.81 2.07
CA ASP A 124 0.71 28.64 0.80
C ASP A 124 2.23 28.64 1.01
N VAL A 125 2.93 28.02 0.06
CA VAL A 125 4.39 28.02 0.07
C VAL A 125 4.87 29.42 -0.31
N ARG A 126 5.77 29.98 0.49
CA ARG A 126 6.35 31.30 0.23
C ARG A 126 7.13 31.29 -1.08
N CYS A 127 7.08 32.40 -1.82
CA CYS A 127 7.84 32.58 -3.06
C CYS A 127 9.33 32.25 -2.87
N GLY A 128 9.89 31.46 -3.79
CA GLY A 128 11.29 31.03 -3.78
C GLY A 128 11.61 29.93 -2.76
N ASN A 129 10.62 29.41 -2.03
CA ASN A 129 10.83 28.32 -1.08
C ASN A 129 10.26 27.01 -1.59
N LEU A 130 10.83 25.93 -1.06
CA LEU A 130 10.33 24.57 -1.18
C LEU A 130 9.59 24.16 0.10
N ARG A 131 8.48 23.46 -0.06
CA ARG A 131 7.89 22.60 0.97
C ARG A 131 7.81 21.18 0.41
N CYS A 132 8.07 20.19 1.24
CA CYS A 132 7.82 18.80 0.92
C CYS A 132 6.75 18.27 1.87
N THR A 133 5.82 17.50 1.32
CA THR A 133 4.72 16.84 2.01
C THR A 133 4.78 15.35 1.68
N VAL A 134 5.06 14.53 2.68
CA VAL A 134 5.00 13.07 2.54
C VAL A 134 3.53 12.65 2.62
N ARG A 135 3.02 11.99 1.58
CA ARG A 135 1.61 11.57 1.47
C ARG A 135 1.51 10.06 1.57
N LEU A 136 0.67 9.55 2.47
CA LEU A 136 0.41 8.11 2.51
C LEU A 136 -0.40 7.69 1.27
N GLY A 137 0.19 6.85 0.44
CA GLY A 137 -0.46 6.20 -0.69
C GLY A 137 -1.15 4.89 -0.29
N PRO A 138 -1.82 4.22 -1.25
CA PRO A 138 -2.47 2.93 -1.03
C PRO A 138 -1.47 1.86 -0.54
N MET A 139 -1.87 1.07 0.46
CA MET A 139 -0.98 0.09 1.09
C MET A 139 -0.63 -1.08 0.15
N ILE A 140 0.51 -1.72 0.39
CA ILE A 140 0.84 -3.02 -0.20
C ILE A 140 0.48 -4.07 0.84
N ALA A 141 -0.41 -4.99 0.49
CA ALA A 141 -0.77 -6.13 1.33
C ALA A 141 -0.10 -7.40 0.78
N ASP A 142 1.01 -7.78 1.41
CA ASP A 142 1.80 -8.93 1.02
C ASP A 142 1.58 -10.11 1.98
N PHE A 143 0.81 -11.08 1.50
CA PHE A 143 0.55 -12.33 2.20
C PHE A 143 1.41 -13.47 1.65
N HIS A 144 2.52 -13.18 0.97
CA HIS A 144 3.47 -14.19 0.53
C HIS A 144 3.93 -15.04 1.73
N ASP A 145 3.98 -16.36 1.53
CA ASP A 145 4.30 -17.39 2.54
C ASP A 145 3.39 -17.44 3.78
N MET A 146 2.47 -16.50 3.97
CA MET A 146 1.56 -16.52 5.11
C MET A 146 0.53 -17.65 4.97
N LYS A 147 0.34 -18.43 6.03
CA LYS A 147 -0.72 -19.44 6.07
C LYS A 147 -2.08 -18.73 6.08
N PHE A 148 -2.94 -19.02 5.12
CA PHE A 148 -4.31 -18.53 5.15
C PHE A 148 -5.11 -19.24 6.24
N SER A 149 -5.46 -18.49 7.28
CA SER A 149 -6.43 -18.86 8.31
C SER A 149 -7.79 -18.20 8.05
N THR A 150 -8.81 -18.56 8.83
CA THR A 150 -10.13 -17.94 8.67
C THR A 150 -10.11 -16.48 9.12
N GLU A 151 -9.23 -16.19 10.08
CA GLU A 151 -8.96 -14.90 10.69
C GLU A 151 -8.40 -13.92 9.65
N VAL A 152 -7.40 -14.35 8.87
CA VAL A 152 -6.83 -13.58 7.76
C VAL A 152 -7.89 -13.23 6.72
N VAL A 153 -8.69 -14.22 6.31
CA VAL A 153 -9.74 -14.01 5.31
C VAL A 153 -10.80 -13.04 5.82
N LYS A 154 -11.16 -13.14 7.10
CA LYS A 154 -12.10 -12.22 7.75
C LYS A 154 -11.54 -10.80 7.81
N GLU A 155 -10.26 -10.63 8.11
CA GLU A 155 -9.64 -9.31 8.15
C GLU A 155 -9.58 -8.68 6.75
N MET A 156 -9.19 -9.44 5.73
CA MET A 156 -9.24 -8.96 4.34
C MET A 156 -10.66 -8.59 3.92
N GLU A 157 -11.67 -9.39 4.32
CA GLU A 157 -13.07 -9.10 4.07
C GLU A 157 -13.49 -7.76 4.72
N THR A 158 -13.09 -7.51 5.97
CA THR A 158 -13.30 -6.23 6.66
C THR A 158 -12.65 -5.08 5.89
N MET A 159 -11.37 -5.20 5.53
CA MET A 159 -10.65 -4.14 4.80
C MET A 159 -11.33 -3.78 3.48
N ILE A 160 -11.76 -4.79 2.72
CA ILE A 160 -12.47 -4.56 1.46
C ILE A 160 -13.83 -3.90 1.70
N GLN A 161 -14.60 -4.36 2.70
CA GLN A 161 -15.90 -3.80 3.05
C GLN A 161 -15.79 -2.34 3.50
N GLU A 162 -14.72 -2.00 4.21
CA GLU A 162 -14.42 -0.64 4.66
C GLU A 162 -13.76 0.25 3.59
N ASN A 163 -13.63 -0.23 2.36
CA ASN A 163 -13.03 0.52 1.24
C ASN A 163 -11.55 0.91 1.50
N ALA A 164 -10.78 0.03 2.15
CA ALA A 164 -9.33 0.17 2.23
C ALA A 164 -8.71 0.20 0.83
N ARG A 165 -7.64 0.99 0.67
CA ARG A 165 -6.99 1.22 -0.63
C ARG A 165 -5.68 0.45 -0.70
N PHE A 166 -5.56 -0.38 -1.73
CA PHE A 166 -4.36 -1.15 -1.99
C PHE A 166 -3.71 -0.73 -3.30
N SER A 167 -2.39 -0.59 -3.28
CA SER A 167 -1.60 -0.47 -4.49
C SER A 167 -1.24 -1.85 -5.04
N GLN A 168 -1.07 -2.82 -4.14
CA GLN A 168 -0.74 -4.18 -4.48
C GLN A 168 -1.28 -5.16 -3.43
N VAL A 169 -1.75 -6.32 -3.89
CA VAL A 169 -2.14 -7.47 -3.04
C VAL A 169 -1.42 -8.71 -3.53
N ASN A 170 -0.55 -9.30 -2.72
CA ASN A 170 0.18 -10.54 -3.05
C ASN A 170 -0.40 -11.72 -2.28
N LEU A 171 -0.79 -12.77 -3.02
CA LEU A 171 -1.45 -13.97 -2.51
C LEU A 171 -0.68 -15.23 -2.91
N GLN A 172 0.65 -15.15 -2.92
CA GLN A 172 1.49 -16.29 -3.26
C GLN A 172 1.71 -17.14 -2.02
N THR A 173 0.85 -18.14 -1.84
CA THR A 173 0.97 -19.06 -0.70
C THR A 173 1.74 -20.31 -1.10
N PHE A 174 2.75 -20.67 -0.32
CA PHE A 174 3.30 -22.02 -0.34
C PHE A 174 2.30 -22.94 0.33
N ILE A 175 1.77 -23.90 -0.43
CA ILE A 175 0.84 -24.90 0.10
C ILE A 175 1.52 -26.24 -0.02
N ASP A 176 1.83 -26.83 1.14
CA ASP A 176 2.40 -28.16 1.23
C ASP A 176 1.49 -29.17 0.49
N PRO A 177 2.00 -29.88 -0.53
CA PRO A 177 1.27 -30.88 -1.28
C PRO A 177 0.66 -32.00 -0.42
N GLU A 178 1.25 -32.27 0.75
CA GLU A 178 0.80 -33.28 1.72
C GLU A 178 -0.35 -32.77 2.61
N LEU A 179 -0.56 -31.46 2.68
CA LEU A 179 -1.59 -30.79 3.48
C LEU A 179 -2.86 -30.45 2.70
N LYS A 180 -3.24 -31.25 1.69
CA LYS A 180 -4.53 -31.19 0.98
C LYS A 180 -5.75 -31.50 1.89
N LYS A 181 -5.87 -30.82 3.02
CA LYS A 181 -7.09 -30.83 3.82
C LYS A 181 -8.12 -29.97 3.11
N LYS A 182 -9.33 -30.53 2.95
CA LYS A 182 -10.52 -29.86 2.38
C LYS A 182 -10.73 -28.45 2.97
N GLU A 183 -10.35 -28.25 4.24
CA GLU A 183 -10.43 -26.99 4.97
C GLU A 183 -9.55 -25.88 4.37
N GLN A 184 -8.28 -26.15 4.05
CA GLN A 184 -7.39 -25.14 3.46
C GLN A 184 -7.88 -24.68 2.09
N LYS A 185 -8.42 -25.62 1.30
CA LYS A 185 -9.06 -25.31 0.03
C LYS A 185 -10.26 -24.37 0.22
N VAL A 186 -11.09 -24.60 1.23
CA VAL A 186 -12.25 -23.72 1.53
C VAL A 186 -11.78 -22.32 1.93
N VAL A 187 -10.76 -22.20 2.78
CA VAL A 187 -10.21 -20.90 3.20
C VAL A 187 -9.64 -20.13 2.00
N TYR A 188 -8.83 -20.79 1.17
CA TYR A 188 -8.29 -20.18 -0.05
C TYR A 188 -9.39 -19.74 -1.02
N SER A 189 -10.38 -20.59 -1.29
CA SER A 189 -11.51 -20.23 -2.15
C SER A 189 -12.30 -19.05 -1.58
N ARG A 190 -12.44 -18.95 -0.26
CA ARG A 190 -13.08 -17.81 0.39
C ARG A 190 -12.25 -16.54 0.25
N MET A 191 -10.92 -16.60 0.41
CA MET A 191 -10.02 -15.46 0.15
C MET A 191 -10.19 -14.93 -1.29
N MET A 192 -10.20 -15.83 -2.26
CA MET A 192 -10.38 -15.47 -3.66
C MET A 192 -11.76 -14.86 -3.92
N ALA A 193 -12.82 -15.43 -3.35
CA ALA A 193 -14.15 -14.85 -3.43
C ALA A 193 -14.19 -13.46 -2.77
N THR A 194 -13.57 -13.26 -1.61
CA THR A 194 -13.50 -11.94 -0.95
C THR A 194 -12.87 -10.87 -1.86
N ILE A 195 -11.83 -11.22 -2.62
CA ILE A 195 -11.07 -10.31 -3.48
C ILE A 195 -11.77 -10.07 -4.83
N PHE A 196 -12.42 -11.09 -5.40
CA PHE A 196 -12.94 -11.05 -6.77
C PHE A 196 -14.48 -11.15 -6.89
N ASN A 197 -15.22 -11.24 -5.78
CA ASN A 197 -16.69 -11.22 -5.78
C ASN A 197 -17.27 -9.84 -5.45
N THR A 198 -16.41 -8.86 -5.14
CA THR A 198 -16.87 -7.49 -4.88
C THR A 198 -17.06 -6.74 -6.19
N THR A 199 -18.21 -6.10 -6.36
CA THR A 199 -18.48 -5.21 -7.50
C THR A 199 -17.66 -3.93 -7.36
N ARG A 200 -17.12 -3.44 -8.48
CA ARG A 200 -16.41 -2.15 -8.62
C ARG A 200 -16.96 -1.08 -7.67
N ARG A 201 -16.18 -0.72 -6.65
CA ARG A 201 -16.39 0.49 -5.85
C ARG A 201 -15.49 1.56 -6.41
N GLU A 202 -16.10 2.56 -7.05
CA GLU A 202 -15.36 3.75 -7.48
C GLU A 202 -14.84 4.46 -6.23
N LEU A 203 -13.56 4.82 -6.26
CA LEU A 203 -12.90 5.54 -5.19
C LEU A 203 -13.48 6.96 -5.15
N ALA A 204 -14.49 7.18 -4.32
CA ALA A 204 -15.05 8.52 -4.15
C ALA A 204 -13.96 9.47 -3.61
N HIS A 205 -13.72 10.55 -4.34
CA HIS A 205 -12.89 11.70 -3.97
C HIS A 205 -11.38 11.47 -3.87
N VAL A 206 -10.71 11.33 -5.03
CA VAL A 206 -9.39 11.98 -5.16
C VAL A 206 -9.66 13.49 -5.16
N LEU A 207 -9.29 14.17 -4.07
CA LEU A 207 -9.20 15.63 -4.03
C LEU A 207 -8.37 16.07 -5.24
N LYS A 208 -9.05 16.62 -6.26
CA LYS A 208 -8.39 17.36 -7.33
C LYS A 208 -7.72 18.56 -6.67
N SER A 209 -6.45 18.42 -6.32
CA SER A 209 -5.62 19.55 -5.94
C SER A 209 -5.58 20.48 -7.15
N GLY A 210 -6.25 21.62 -7.03
CA GLY A 210 -6.33 22.63 -8.07
C GLY A 210 -4.96 23.24 -8.35
N ASP A 211 -4.65 23.31 -9.64
CA ASP A 211 -3.79 24.28 -10.35
C ASP A 211 -2.90 25.21 -9.49
N SER A 212 -1.94 24.64 -8.76
CA SER A 212 -0.95 25.39 -7.98
C SER A 212 0.44 24.80 -8.15
N GLY A 213 0.98 24.75 -9.36
CA GLY A 213 2.39 24.39 -9.61
C GLY A 213 2.87 23.07 -8.98
N VAL A 214 1.94 22.18 -8.60
CA VAL A 214 2.23 20.93 -7.90
C VAL A 214 2.79 19.96 -8.92
N VAL A 215 4.03 19.52 -8.72
CA VAL A 215 4.60 18.43 -9.49
C VAL A 215 4.02 17.13 -8.92
N GLN A 216 2.94 16.63 -9.52
CA GLN A 216 2.40 15.30 -9.20
C GLN A 216 3.25 14.24 -9.90
N VAL A 217 3.82 13.32 -9.11
CA VAL A 217 4.68 12.22 -9.61
C VAL A 217 3.87 10.92 -9.81
N TYR A 218 2.56 11.01 -10.12
CA TYR A 218 1.69 9.84 -10.25
C TYR A 218 1.05 9.72 -11.64
N PRO A 219 0.90 8.48 -12.18
CA PRO A 219 0.05 8.25 -13.33
C PRO A 219 -1.42 8.52 -12.96
N THR A 220 -2.08 9.29 -13.82
CA THR A 220 -3.44 9.86 -13.75
C THR A 220 -4.60 8.86 -13.81
N THR A 221 -4.39 7.59 -13.48
CA THR A 221 -5.46 6.58 -13.49
C THR A 221 -6.05 6.44 -12.09
N GLU A 222 -7.37 6.59 -11.98
CA GLU A 222 -8.11 6.32 -10.74
C GLU A 222 -7.77 4.89 -10.27
N PRO A 223 -7.07 4.72 -9.13
CA PRO A 223 -6.67 3.40 -8.71
C PRO A 223 -7.93 2.63 -8.31
N LEU A 224 -8.16 1.48 -8.94
CA LEU A 224 -9.14 0.52 -8.47
C LEU A 224 -8.74 0.06 -7.07
N GLN A 225 -9.71 -0.31 -6.23
CA GLN A 225 -9.52 -0.60 -4.81
C GLN A 225 -8.32 -1.51 -4.51
N LEU A 226 -8.05 -2.51 -5.36
CA LEU A 226 -7.01 -3.52 -5.13
C LEU A 226 -5.69 -3.27 -5.90
N GLY A 227 -5.61 -2.21 -6.72
CA GLY A 227 -4.42 -1.93 -7.52
C GLY A 227 -3.97 -3.15 -8.33
N THR A 228 -2.73 -3.61 -8.13
CA THR A 228 -2.19 -4.83 -8.74
C THR A 228 -2.41 -6.06 -7.85
N VAL A 229 -2.97 -7.14 -8.39
CA VAL A 229 -3.08 -8.41 -7.64
C VAL A 229 -2.10 -9.43 -8.20
N HIS A 230 -1.30 -10.04 -7.32
CA HIS A 230 -0.42 -11.17 -7.63
C HIS A 230 -0.99 -12.44 -7.00
N VAL A 231 -1.32 -13.43 -7.83
CA VAL A 231 -1.88 -14.71 -7.36
C VAL A 231 -0.92 -15.85 -7.66
N GLY A 232 -0.55 -16.61 -6.62
CA GLY A 232 0.10 -17.91 -6.80
C GLY A 232 -0.96 -19.00 -6.91
N CYS A 233 -1.14 -19.57 -8.09
CA CYS A 233 -2.03 -20.70 -8.29
C CYS A 233 -1.28 -22.00 -7.97
N SER A 234 -1.50 -22.50 -6.75
CA SER A 234 -1.04 -23.81 -6.31
C SER A 234 -1.88 -24.94 -6.95
N SER A 235 -1.39 -26.18 -6.87
CA SER A 235 -2.09 -27.38 -7.34
C SER A 235 -3.43 -27.68 -6.63
N LEU A 236 -3.93 -26.78 -5.78
CA LEU A 236 -5.21 -26.92 -5.07
C LEU A 236 -6.43 -26.62 -5.95
N LEU A 237 -6.29 -25.75 -6.95
CA LEU A 237 -7.39 -25.38 -7.82
C LEU A 237 -7.51 -26.41 -8.94
N SER A 238 -8.69 -26.99 -9.06
CA SER A 238 -9.07 -27.71 -10.28
C SER A 238 -9.16 -26.74 -11.46
N PRO A 239 -9.05 -27.22 -12.70
CA PRO A 239 -9.17 -26.36 -13.88
C PRO A 239 -10.43 -25.48 -13.87
N ARG A 240 -11.58 -26.03 -13.44
CA ARG A 240 -12.84 -25.28 -13.32
C ARG A 240 -12.81 -24.17 -12.27
N GLU A 241 -12.06 -24.36 -11.18
CA GLU A 241 -11.92 -23.33 -10.15
C GLU A 241 -11.00 -22.20 -10.62
N VAL A 242 -9.98 -22.52 -11.43
CA VAL A 242 -9.17 -21.51 -12.14
C VAL A 242 -10.05 -20.73 -13.14
N GLU A 243 -10.88 -21.41 -13.92
CA GLU A 243 -11.82 -20.75 -14.85
C GLU A 243 -12.81 -19.83 -14.13
N ALA A 244 -13.38 -20.30 -13.00
CA ALA A 244 -14.28 -19.51 -12.19
C ALA A 244 -13.59 -18.29 -11.56
N LEU A 245 -12.35 -18.46 -11.08
CA LEU A 245 -11.51 -17.38 -10.58
C LEU A 245 -11.32 -16.32 -11.67
N CYS A 246 -10.81 -16.72 -12.84
CA CYS A 246 -10.60 -15.82 -13.98
C CYS A 246 -11.90 -15.11 -14.41
N SER A 247 -13.04 -15.81 -14.39
CA SER A 247 -14.34 -15.23 -14.70
C SER A 247 -14.76 -14.17 -13.69
N GLY A 248 -14.62 -14.44 -12.39
CA GLY A 248 -14.92 -13.49 -11.32
C GLY A 248 -14.05 -12.22 -11.42
N MET A 249 -12.80 -12.36 -11.84
CA MET A 249 -11.88 -11.24 -12.02
C MET A 249 -12.29 -10.31 -13.15
N VAL A 250 -12.71 -10.87 -14.29
CA VAL A 250 -13.21 -10.07 -15.44
C VAL A 250 -14.48 -9.31 -15.06
N VAL A 251 -15.34 -9.92 -14.23
CA VAL A 251 -16.63 -9.34 -13.84
C VAL A 251 -16.49 -8.28 -12.73
N SER A 252 -15.64 -8.52 -11.72
CA SER A 252 -15.50 -7.62 -10.57
C SER A 252 -14.85 -6.27 -10.92
N GLN A 253 -13.91 -6.27 -11.88
CA GLN A 253 -13.15 -5.07 -12.30
C GLN A 253 -12.52 -4.32 -11.10
N THR A 254 -12.05 -5.05 -10.09
CA THR A 254 -11.50 -4.50 -8.84
C THR A 254 -9.99 -4.25 -8.88
N THR A 255 -9.30 -4.69 -9.94
CA THR A 255 -7.84 -4.62 -10.11
C THR A 255 -7.45 -3.98 -11.44
N THR A 256 -6.37 -3.20 -11.46
CA THR A 256 -5.80 -2.58 -12.66
C THR A 256 -4.85 -3.51 -13.40
N LYS A 257 -4.16 -4.39 -12.68
CA LYS A 257 -3.19 -5.34 -13.23
C LYS A 257 -3.24 -6.65 -12.46
N LEU A 258 -3.31 -7.75 -13.19
CA LEU A 258 -3.18 -9.08 -12.65
C LEU A 258 -1.85 -9.70 -13.06
N SER A 259 -1.17 -10.33 -12.10
CA SER A 259 -0.09 -11.28 -12.38
C SER A 259 -0.43 -12.63 -11.75
N MET A 260 -0.17 -13.72 -12.46
CA MET A 260 -0.45 -15.07 -11.99
C MET A 260 0.77 -15.96 -12.16
N PHE A 261 1.14 -16.68 -11.11
CA PHE A 261 2.14 -17.75 -11.16
C PHE A 261 1.43 -19.10 -11.15
N LEU A 262 1.71 -19.96 -12.13
CA LEU A 262 1.08 -21.27 -12.29
C LEU A 262 2.14 -22.37 -12.17
N GLY A 263 2.02 -23.21 -11.14
CA GLY A 263 2.83 -24.42 -10.99
C GLY A 263 2.16 -25.60 -11.69
N ILE A 264 2.75 -26.09 -12.80
CA ILE A 264 2.28 -27.30 -13.49
C ILE A 264 3.18 -28.46 -13.07
N TYR A 265 2.64 -29.40 -12.29
CA TYR A 265 3.34 -30.65 -12.00
C TYR A 265 2.96 -31.70 -13.05
N PRO A 266 3.91 -32.28 -13.78
CA PRO A 266 3.61 -33.41 -14.66
C PRO A 266 3.12 -34.59 -13.82
N HIS A 267 2.07 -35.28 -14.28
CA HIS A 267 1.68 -36.54 -13.67
C HIS A 267 2.83 -37.54 -13.80
N SER A 268 3.28 -38.10 -12.69
CA SER A 268 4.05 -39.34 -12.71
C SER A 268 3.13 -40.45 -13.22
N GLU A 269 3.53 -41.06 -14.35
CA GLU A 269 2.91 -42.26 -14.91
C GLU A 269 3.03 -43.47 -13.97
#